data_AF-A0A919A2S6-F1
#
_entry.id   AF-A0A919A2S6-F1
#
_cell.length_a   1.000
_cell.length_b   1.000
_cell.length_c   1.000
_cell.angle_alpha   90.00
_cell.angle_beta   90.00
_cell.angle_gamma   90.00
#
_symmetry.space_group_name_H-M   'P 1'
#
loop_
_entity.id
_entity.type
_entity.pdbx_description
1 polymer ?
#
loop_
_entity_poly.entity_id
_entity_poly.type
_entity_poly.pdbx_seq_one_letter_code
_entity_poly.pdbx_strand_id
1 'polypeptide(L)'
;MDPTERTLRARLAVHTSWANTLDPRSRTAKARAAAAGRFEKQARELHPDATDEQIARVVEHLKKAHAQRMALASAKARRAKKAATDSPAA
;
A
#
# COMPACT_ATOMS: atom_id res chain seq x y z
N MET A 1 -4.76 16.59 22.76
CA MET A 1 -4.38 17.06 21.41
C MET A 1 -5.59 16.95 20.50
N ASP A 2 -6.07 18.12 20.08
CA ASP A 2 -7.20 18.25 19.15
C ASP A 2 -6.86 17.69 17.74
N PRO A 3 -7.83 17.23 16.91
CA PRO A 3 -7.55 16.77 15.54
C PRO A 3 -6.83 17.81 14.67
N THR A 4 -7.09 19.10 14.88
CA THR A 4 -6.44 20.20 14.14
C THR A 4 -4.95 20.27 14.48
N GLU A 5 -4.62 20.25 15.77
CA GLU A 5 -3.24 20.25 16.27
C GLU A 5 -2.47 19.01 15.79
N ARG A 6 -3.12 17.84 15.81
CA ARG A 6 -2.55 16.58 15.31
C ARG A 6 -2.19 16.67 13.83
N THR A 7 -3.08 17.27 13.04
CA THR A 7 -2.88 17.48 11.60
C THR A 7 -1.71 18.45 11.36
N LEU A 8 -1.65 19.55 12.11
CA LEU A 8 -0.56 20.52 11.98
C LEU A 8 0.79 19.89 12.33
N ARG A 9 0.85 19.12 13.42
CA ARG A 9 2.07 18.38 13.81
C ARG A 9 2.53 17.39 12.74
N ALA A 10 1.59 16.65 12.14
CA ALA A 10 1.91 15.71 11.07
C ALA A 10 2.50 16.42 9.83
N ARG A 11 1.92 17.56 9.43
CA ARG A 11 2.44 18.37 8.32
C ARG A 11 3.84 18.90 8.60
N LEU A 12 4.07 19.46 9.79
CA LEU A 12 5.39 19.94 10.20
C LEU A 12 6.42 18.81 10.10
N ALA A 13 6.12 17.63 10.66
CA ALA A 13 7.01 16.48 10.60
C ALA A 13 7.33 16.04 9.15
N VAL A 14 6.35 16.03 8.26
CA VAL A 14 6.55 15.69 6.84
C VAL A 14 7.46 16.71 6.14
N HIS A 15 7.20 18.01 6.31
CA HIS A 15 8.03 19.05 5.69
C HIS A 15 9.46 19.04 6.22
N THR A 16 9.66 18.95 7.54
CA THR A 16 10.99 18.82 8.14
C THR A 16 11.71 17.57 7.64
N SER A 17 10.99 16.44 7.54
CA SER A 17 11.57 15.20 7.05
C SER A 17 12.04 15.29 5.59
N TRP A 18 11.27 15.94 4.71
CA TRP A 18 11.65 16.13 3.31
C TRP A 18 12.72 17.20 3.12
N ALA A 19 12.75 18.25 3.94
CA ALA A 19 13.85 19.23 3.94
C ALA A 19 15.21 18.56 4.24
N ASN A 20 15.21 17.51 5.08
CA ASN A 20 16.40 16.72 5.39
C ASN A 20 16.73 15.63 4.35
N THR A 21 15.98 15.53 3.25
CA THR A 21 16.16 14.49 2.22
C THR A 21 16.66 15.11 0.92
N LEU A 22 17.98 15.04 0.68
CA LEU A 22 18.58 15.56 -0.56
C LEU A 22 18.33 14.68 -1.79
N ASP A 23 18.20 13.35 -1.59
CA ASP A 23 17.81 12.40 -2.64
C ASP A 23 16.53 11.63 -2.26
N PRO A 24 15.37 12.05 -2.80
CA PRO A 24 14.09 11.37 -2.58
C PRO A 24 14.03 9.93 -3.07
N ARG A 25 14.78 9.59 -4.14
CA ARG A 25 14.76 8.25 -4.73
C ARG A 25 15.45 7.27 -3.79
N SER A 26 16.58 7.67 -3.21
CA SER A 26 17.32 6.85 -2.24
C SER A 26 16.54 6.61 -0.96
N ARG A 27 15.84 7.63 -0.43
CA ARG A 27 15.01 7.49 0.78
C ARG A 27 13.96 6.38 0.66
N THR A 28 13.37 6.21 -0.51
CA THR A 28 12.30 5.21 -0.75
C THR A 28 12.82 3.90 -1.37
N ALA A 29 14.10 3.80 -1.70
CA ALA A 29 14.65 2.66 -2.44
C ALA A 29 14.44 1.32 -1.74
N LYS A 30 14.73 1.24 -0.43
CA LYS A 30 14.55 0.02 0.36
C LYS A 30 13.08 -0.44 0.39
N ALA A 31 12.16 0.50 0.60
CA ALA A 31 10.73 0.19 0.63
C ALA A 31 10.23 -0.30 -0.75
N ARG A 32 10.69 0.33 -1.84
CA ARG A 32 10.36 -0.11 -3.21
C ARG A 32 10.92 -1.50 -3.52
N ALA A 33 12.16 -1.78 -3.12
CA ALA A 33 12.77 -3.10 -3.28
C ALA A 33 12.03 -4.19 -2.49
N ALA A 34 11.69 -3.93 -1.22
CA ALA A 34 10.91 -4.85 -0.40
C ALA A 34 9.51 -5.08 -1.01
N ALA A 35 8.87 -4.03 -1.50
CA ALA A 35 7.60 -4.17 -2.20
C ALA A 35 7.73 -5.05 -3.46
N ALA A 36 8.79 -4.89 -4.24
CA ALA A 36 9.01 -5.72 -5.43
C ALA A 36 9.21 -7.21 -5.07
N GLY A 37 10.02 -7.52 -4.06
CA GLY A 37 10.37 -8.90 -3.68
C GLY A 37 9.33 -9.65 -2.83
N ARG A 38 8.35 -8.96 -2.24
CA ARG A 38 7.42 -9.59 -1.28
C ARG A 38 6.63 -10.78 -1.85
N PHE A 39 6.25 -10.71 -3.12
CA PHE A 39 5.43 -11.75 -3.75
C PHE A 39 6.25 -12.98 -4.10
N GLU A 40 7.53 -12.82 -4.44
CA GLU A 40 8.43 -13.93 -4.67
C GLU A 40 8.72 -14.68 -3.37
N LYS A 41 9.01 -13.94 -2.28
CA LYS A 41 9.12 -14.52 -0.94
C LYS A 41 7.87 -15.33 -0.57
N GLN A 42 6.70 -14.74 -0.76
CA GLN A 42 5.42 -15.40 -0.49
C GLN A 42 5.19 -16.63 -1.39
N ALA A 43 5.56 -16.58 -2.67
CA ALA A 43 5.43 -17.70 -3.58
C ALA A 43 6.31 -18.88 -3.15
N ARG A 44 7.55 -18.61 -2.74
CA ARG A 44 8.49 -19.63 -2.22
C ARG A 44 8.04 -20.21 -0.88
N GLU A 45 7.43 -19.40 -0.01
CA GLU A 45 6.84 -19.89 1.24
C GLU A 45 5.64 -20.81 1.00
N LEU A 46 4.79 -20.50 0.00
CA LEU A 46 3.64 -21.34 -0.38
C LEU A 46 4.03 -22.61 -1.12
N HIS A 47 5.11 -22.55 -1.90
CA HIS A 47 5.58 -23.65 -2.74
C HIS A 47 7.10 -23.81 -2.65
N PRO A 48 7.62 -24.38 -1.55
CA PRO A 48 9.07 -24.46 -1.31
C PRO A 48 9.83 -25.26 -2.38
N ASP A 49 9.22 -26.33 -2.90
CA ASP A 49 9.83 -27.26 -3.86
C ASP A 49 9.52 -26.92 -5.33
N ALA A 50 8.85 -25.79 -5.60
CA ALA A 50 8.48 -25.40 -6.95
C ALA A 50 9.68 -24.88 -7.75
N THR A 51 9.66 -25.14 -9.06
CA THR A 51 10.66 -24.60 -9.99
C THR A 51 10.52 -23.09 -10.13
N ASP A 52 11.58 -22.43 -10.59
CA ASP A 52 11.59 -20.98 -10.77
C ASP A 52 10.50 -20.49 -11.73
N GLU A 53 10.19 -21.27 -12.77
CA GLU A 53 9.11 -20.98 -13.71
C GLU A 53 7.73 -21.06 -13.05
N GLN A 54 7.51 -22.07 -12.21
CA GLN A 54 6.28 -22.19 -11.43
C GLN A 54 6.13 -21.03 -10.44
N ILE A 55 7.22 -20.64 -9.77
CA ILE A 55 7.27 -19.50 -8.86
C ILE A 55 6.96 -18.19 -9.60
N ALA A 56 7.56 -17.95 -10.76
CA ALA A 56 7.28 -16.77 -11.57
C ALA A 56 5.79 -16.65 -11.93
N ARG A 57 5.17 -17.78 -12.32
CA ARG A 57 3.72 -17.84 -12.56
C ARG A 57 2.91 -17.49 -11.32
N VAL A 58 3.25 -18.07 -10.16
CA VAL A 58 2.59 -17.78 -8.88
C VAL A 58 2.73 -16.31 -8.49
N VAL A 59 3.92 -15.72 -8.65
CA VAL A 59 4.19 -14.30 -8.39
C VAL A 59 3.25 -13.40 -9.20
N GLU A 60 3.06 -13.68 -10.49
CA GLU A 60 2.15 -12.90 -11.34
C GLU A 60 0.69 -13.00 -10.86
N HIS A 61 0.25 -14.18 -10.42
CA HIS A 61 -1.07 -14.33 -9.82
C HIS A 61 -1.20 -13.60 -8.48
N LEU A 62 -0.19 -13.64 -7.62
CA LEU A 62 -0.19 -12.94 -6.33
C LEU A 62 -0.26 -11.41 -6.51
N LYS A 63 0.49 -10.86 -7.48
CA LYS A 63 0.41 -9.44 -7.85
C LYS A 63 -1.01 -9.04 -8.27
N LYS A 64 -1.61 -9.80 -9.20
CA LYS A 64 -2.98 -9.56 -9.68
C LYS A 64 -4.00 -9.65 -8.56
N ALA A 65 -3.93 -10.70 -7.73
CA ALA A 65 -4.83 -10.88 -6.60
C ALA A 65 -4.72 -9.73 -5.60
N HIS A 66 -3.50 -9.27 -5.28
CA HIS A 66 -3.29 -8.11 -4.40
C HIS A 66 -3.95 -6.84 -4.95
N ALA A 67 -3.72 -6.53 -6.24
CA ALA A 67 -4.34 -5.38 -6.89
C ALA A 67 -5.87 -5.46 -6.88
N GLN A 68 -6.44 -6.64 -7.16
CA GLN A 68 -7.88 -6.87 -7.12
C GLN A 68 -8.48 -6.68 -5.71
N ARG A 69 -7.80 -7.17 -4.66
CA ARG A 69 -8.23 -6.92 -3.27
C ARG A 69 -8.28 -5.43 -2.95
N MET A 70 -7.28 -4.67 -3.40
CA MET A 70 -7.25 -3.20 -3.22
C MET A 70 -8.33 -2.48 -4.00
N ALA A 71 -8.58 -2.88 -5.24
CA ALA A 71 -9.67 -2.34 -6.05
C ALA A 71 -11.03 -2.59 -5.40
N LEU A 72 -11.27 -3.83 -4.91
CA LEU A 72 -12.51 -4.19 -4.22
C LEU A 72 -12.70 -3.37 -2.93
N ALA A 73 -11.65 -3.24 -2.12
CA ALA A 73 -11.68 -2.43 -0.91
C ALA A 73 -12.00 -0.95 -1.21
N SER A 74 -11.38 -0.38 -2.26
CA SER A 74 -11.67 0.98 -2.70
C SER A 74 -13.12 1.14 -3.15
N ALA A 75 -13.64 0.19 -3.95
CA ALA A 75 -15.02 0.23 -4.41
C ALA A 75 -16.02 0.19 -3.24
N LYS A 76 -15.77 -0.67 -2.24
CA LYS A 76 -16.58 -0.73 -1.02
C LYS A 76 -16.56 0.60 -0.25
N ALA A 77 -15.39 1.19 -0.05
CA ALA A 77 -15.25 2.47 0.64
C ALA A 77 -15.98 3.61 -0.08
N ARG A 78 -15.87 3.68 -1.42
CA ARG A 78 -16.59 4.67 -2.22
C ARG A 78 -18.10 4.52 -2.12
N ARG A 79 -18.62 3.29 -2.16
CA ARG A 79 -20.05 3.00 -1.97
C ARG A 79 -20.54 3.45 -0.60
N ALA A 80 -19.80 3.15 0.47
CA ALA A 80 -20.13 3.58 1.83
C ALA A 80 -20.14 5.11 1.96
N LYS A 81 -19.15 5.81 1.40
CA LYS A 81 -19.12 7.27 1.41
C LYS A 81 -20.32 7.87 0.67
N LYS A 82 -20.70 7.30 -0.49
CA LYS A 82 -21.88 7.75 -1.23
C LYS A 82 -23.15 7.58 -0.40
N ALA A 83 -23.36 6.42 0.20
CA ALA A 83 -24.49 6.16 1.08
C ALA A 83 -24.56 7.13 2.27
N ALA A 84 -23.41 7.43 2.91
CA ALA A 84 -23.35 8.39 4.01
C ALA A 84 -23.62 9.85 3.59
N THR A 85 -23.39 10.19 2.31
CA THR A 85 -23.68 11.53 1.77
C THR A 85 -25.13 11.63 1.30
N ASP A 86 -25.72 10.52 0.82
CA ASP A 86 -27.09 10.46 0.31
C ASP A 86 -28.14 10.22 1.41
N SER A 87 -27.74 9.76 2.59
CA SER A 87 -28.62 9.77 3.76
C SER A 87 -28.86 11.21 4.20
N PRO A 88 -30.11 11.72 4.14
CA PRO A 88 -30.41 13.00 4.77
C PRO A 88 -30.12 12.83 6.27
N ALA A 89 -29.46 13.82 6.86
CA ALA A 89 -29.18 13.82 8.29
C ALA A 89 -30.48 13.51 9.07
N ALA A 90 -30.45 12.42 9.84
CA ALA A 90 -31.45 12.12 10.85
C ALA A 90 -31.11 12.88 12.13
#